data_AF-V5GP43-F1
#
_entry.id   AF-V5GP43-F1
#
_cell.length_a   1.000
_cell.length_b   1.000
_cell.length_c   1.000
_cell.angle_alpha   90.00
_cell.angle_beta   90.00
_cell.angle_gamma   90.00
#
_symmetry.space_group_name_H-M   'P 1'
#
loop_
_entity.id
_entity.type
_entity.pdbx_description
1 polymer ?
#
loop_
_entity_poly.entity_id
_entity_poly.type
_entity_poly.pdbx_seq_one_letter_code
_entity_poly.pdbx_strand_id
1 'polypeptide(L)'
;MRVSYIGELGFEVHIPFPSCVPVYNKVIDAGRGFELKNAGFRAYDSLALEKGHHLINYDLRIDDNPVEAGLTRLCRKDGQYLGKQVVERAKQEGVKKHRVFFTLQDRVPLYGYETIWRDDETVGFLRRG
;
A
#
# COMPACT_ATOMS: atom_id res chain seq x y z
N MET A 1 3.46 8.94 -16.53
CA MET A 1 2.10 8.63 -16.03
C MET A 1 1.82 9.53 -14.82
N ARG A 2 0.64 10.16 -14.71
CA ARG A 2 0.30 10.99 -13.54
C ARG A 2 -0.31 10.11 -12.44
N VAL A 3 0.56 9.37 -11.77
CA VAL A 3 0.25 8.45 -10.67
C VAL A 3 1.37 8.59 -9.65
N SER A 4 1.03 8.44 -8.37
CA SER A 4 1.96 8.56 -7.25
C SER A 4 1.48 7.67 -6.11
N TYR A 5 2.30 6.70 -5.73
CA TYR A 5 2.00 5.78 -4.65
C TYR A 5 2.18 6.39 -3.25
N ILE A 6 2.87 7.54 -3.15
CA ILE A 6 2.95 8.31 -1.91
C ILE A 6 1.76 9.28 -1.74
N GLY A 7 0.84 9.31 -2.70
CA GLY A 7 -0.39 10.12 -2.68
C GLY A 7 -0.18 11.63 -2.78
N GLU A 8 1.01 12.08 -3.18
CA GLU A 8 1.33 13.48 -3.46
C GLU A 8 1.38 13.76 -4.98
N LEU A 9 1.34 15.03 -5.36
CA LEU A 9 1.45 15.43 -6.76
C LEU A 9 2.79 14.95 -7.35
N GLY A 10 2.71 14.20 -8.45
CA GLY A 10 3.90 13.71 -9.13
C GLY A 10 3.59 12.90 -10.37
N PHE A 11 4.66 12.38 -10.96
CA PHE A 11 4.62 11.54 -12.15
C PHE A 11 5.56 10.36 -11.99
N GLU A 12 5.14 9.20 -12.49
CA GLU A 12 6.02 8.08 -12.78
C GLU A 12 6.57 8.23 -14.20
N VAL A 13 7.90 8.25 -14.31
CA VAL A 13 8.64 8.48 -15.57
C VAL A 13 9.22 7.15 -16.05
N HIS A 14 8.59 6.56 -17.06
CA HIS A 14 9.04 5.33 -17.71
C HIS A 14 9.89 5.68 -18.93
N ILE A 15 11.15 5.24 -18.94
CA ILE A 15 12.15 5.55 -19.98
C ILE A 15 13.04 4.34 -20.27
N PRO A 16 13.67 4.25 -21.46
CA PRO A 16 14.64 3.21 -21.75
C PRO A 16 15.84 3.25 -20.80
N PHE A 17 16.39 2.09 -20.45
CA PHE A 17 17.53 1.96 -19.54
C PHE A 17 18.73 2.89 -19.88
N PRO A 18 19.16 3.03 -21.16
CA PRO A 18 20.26 3.94 -21.50
C PRO A 18 19.98 5.41 -21.18
N SER A 19 18.71 5.79 -21.01
CA SER A 19 18.29 7.16 -20.72
C SER A 19 18.16 7.46 -19.22
N CYS A 20 18.24 6.46 -18.33
CA CYS A 20 18.00 6.64 -16.89
C CYS A 20 18.92 7.70 -16.26
N VAL A 21 20.24 7.58 -16.43
CA VAL A 21 21.20 8.53 -15.85
C VAL A 21 21.10 9.92 -16.47
N PRO A 22 21.05 10.10 -17.80
CA PRO A 22 20.86 11.41 -18.41
C PRO A 22 19.58 12.12 -17.93
N VAL A 23 18.45 11.41 -17.88
CA VAL A 23 17.17 11.99 -17.44
C VAL A 23 17.21 12.35 -15.96
N TYR A 24 17.72 11.45 -15.10
CA TYR A 24 17.88 11.73 -13.67
C TYR A 24 18.67 13.01 -13.43
N ASN A 25 19.84 13.16 -14.07
CA ASN A 25 20.68 14.35 -13.91
C ASN A 25 19.94 15.63 -14.34
N LYS A 26 19.18 15.58 -15.45
CA LYS A 26 18.38 16.73 -15.90
C LYS A 26 17.27 17.11 -14.91
N VAL A 27 16.64 16.12 -14.26
CA VAL A 27 15.64 16.37 -13.21
C VAL A 27 16.30 17.00 -11.97
N ILE A 28 17.43 16.46 -11.52
CA ILE A 28 18.18 17.04 -10.39
C ILE A 28 18.60 18.48 -10.68
N ASP A 29 19.15 18.75 -11.87
CA ASP A 29 19.56 20.09 -12.27
C ASP A 29 18.39 21.09 -12.29
N ALA A 30 17.25 20.70 -12.87
CA ALA A 30 16.04 21.53 -12.90
C ALA A 30 15.43 21.73 -11.49
N GLY A 31 15.64 20.77 -10.57
CA GLY A 31 15.14 20.78 -9.21
C GLY A 31 15.94 21.62 -8.22
N ARG A 32 17.12 22.14 -8.58
CA ARG A 32 18.02 22.85 -7.65
C ARG A 32 17.38 24.07 -6.97
N GLY A 33 16.48 24.77 -7.66
CA GLY A 33 15.75 25.92 -7.11
C GLY A 33 14.56 25.56 -6.21
N PHE A 34 14.24 24.26 -6.08
CA PHE A 34 13.06 23.76 -5.37
C PHE A 34 13.41 22.88 -4.16
N GLU A 35 14.66 22.95 -3.68
CA GLU A 35 15.16 22.10 -2.58
C GLU A 35 14.93 20.59 -2.83
N LEU A 36 15.00 20.17 -4.09
CA LEU A 36 14.77 18.79 -4.48
C LEU A 36 15.76 17.85 -3.78
N LYS A 37 15.24 16.75 -3.23
CA LYS A 37 16.03 15.73 -2.53
C LYS A 37 15.67 14.34 -3.05
N ASN A 38 16.66 13.44 -3.02
CA ASN A 38 16.40 12.02 -3.20
C ASN A 38 15.67 11.47 -1.96
N ALA A 39 14.72 10.58 -2.19
CA ALA A 39 14.03 9.82 -1.15
C ALA A 39 14.23 8.32 -1.40
N GLY A 40 14.50 7.58 -0.32
CA GLY A 40 14.67 6.13 -0.37
C GLY A 40 13.37 5.38 -0.08
N PHE A 41 13.45 4.05 -0.13
CA PHE A 41 12.31 3.16 0.02
C PHE A 41 11.59 3.29 1.37
N ARG A 42 12.31 3.54 2.47
CA ARG A 42 11.66 3.72 3.80
C ARG A 42 10.76 4.96 3.86
N ALA A 43 11.15 6.06 3.23
CA ALA A 43 10.32 7.25 3.15
C ALA A 43 9.09 6.99 2.27
N TYR A 44 9.30 6.29 1.15
CA TYR A 44 8.23 5.86 0.26
C TYR A 44 7.19 4.98 0.98
N ASP A 45 7.65 3.96 1.72
CA ASP A 45 6.77 3.05 2.47
C ASP A 45 5.95 3.79 3.53
N SER A 46 6.60 4.67 4.30
CA SER A 46 5.95 5.51 5.31
C SER A 46 4.84 6.36 4.71
N LEU A 47 5.13 7.10 3.64
CA LEU A 47 4.13 7.97 2.99
C LEU A 47 2.99 7.16 2.37
N ALA A 48 3.29 6.01 1.76
CA ALA A 48 2.28 5.13 1.20
C ALA A 48 1.35 4.55 2.28
N LEU A 49 1.89 4.25 3.46
CA LEU A 49 1.12 3.77 4.61
C LEU A 49 0.14 4.85 5.09
N GLU A 50 0.57 6.11 5.18
CA GLU A 50 -0.30 7.24 5.54
C GLU A 50 -1.49 7.42 4.58
N LYS A 51 -1.31 7.11 3.29
CA LYS A 51 -2.39 7.13 2.28
C LYS A 51 -3.24 5.87 2.31
N GLY A 52 -2.91 4.90 3.15
CA GLY A 52 -3.59 3.63 3.28
C GLY A 52 -3.45 2.71 2.07
N HIS A 53 -2.41 2.89 1.27
CA HIS A 53 -2.15 2.07 0.09
C HIS A 53 -1.71 0.67 0.49
N HIS A 54 -2.12 -0.31 -0.33
CA HIS A 54 -1.81 -1.71 -0.12
C HIS A 54 -0.57 -2.12 -0.91
N LEU A 55 0.39 -2.72 -0.22
CA LEU A 55 1.55 -3.33 -0.83
C LEU A 55 1.35 -4.85 -0.93
N ILE A 56 1.42 -5.39 -2.15
CA ILE A 56 1.32 -6.83 -2.40
C ILE A 56 2.51 -7.54 -1.73
N ASN A 57 2.25 -8.70 -1.13
CA ASN A 57 3.14 -9.51 -0.29
C ASN A 57 3.38 -9.01 1.13
N TYR A 58 3.01 -7.76 1.45
CA TYR A 58 3.07 -7.21 2.81
C TYR A 58 1.65 -7.08 3.39
N ASP A 59 0.90 -6.10 2.90
CA ASP A 59 -0.46 -5.78 3.33
C ASP A 59 -1.49 -6.77 2.77
N LEU A 60 -1.25 -7.23 1.53
CA LEU A 60 -2.07 -8.20 0.82
C LEU A 60 -1.27 -9.46 0.56
N ARG A 61 -1.78 -10.60 1.01
CA ARG A 61 -1.23 -11.91 0.73
C ARG A 61 -2.24 -12.78 0.00
N ILE A 62 -1.79 -13.95 -0.45
CA ILE A 62 -2.62 -14.91 -1.20
C ILE A 62 -3.78 -15.48 -0.37
N ASP A 63 -3.72 -15.36 0.95
CA ASP A 63 -4.73 -15.77 1.92
C ASP A 63 -5.67 -14.63 2.33
N ASP A 64 -5.58 -13.46 1.69
CA ASP A 64 -6.48 -12.33 1.89
C ASP A 64 -7.40 -12.17 0.66
N ASN A 65 -8.68 -11.84 0.89
CA ASN A 65 -9.61 -11.51 -0.18
C ASN A 65 -9.93 -10.00 -0.23
N PRO A 66 -10.42 -9.47 -1.37
CA PRO A 66 -10.69 -8.04 -1.52
C PRO A 66 -11.70 -7.47 -0.52
N VAL A 67 -12.60 -8.29 0.03
CA VAL A 67 -13.58 -7.85 1.03
C VAL A 67 -12.91 -7.68 2.39
N GLU A 68 -12.09 -8.64 2.81
CA GLU A 68 -11.26 -8.56 4.03
C GLU A 68 -10.30 -7.35 3.99
N ALA A 69 -9.75 -7.08 2.81
CA ALA A 69 -8.81 -5.98 2.60
C ALA A 69 -9.47 -4.60 2.39
N GLY A 70 -10.81 -4.49 2.42
CA GLY A 70 -11.51 -3.21 2.15
C GLY A 70 -11.34 -2.69 0.72
N LEU A 71 -11.09 -3.59 -0.24
CA LEU A 71 -10.83 -3.30 -1.65
C LEU A 71 -12.02 -3.56 -2.56
N THR A 72 -13.21 -3.82 -2.00
CA THR A 72 -14.44 -4.08 -2.76
C THR A 72 -14.73 -3.05 -3.86
N ARG A 73 -14.35 -1.78 -3.65
CA ARG A 73 -14.53 -0.70 -4.64
C ARG A 73 -13.68 -0.88 -5.92
N LEU A 74 -12.57 -1.60 -5.83
CA LEU A 74 -11.70 -1.91 -6.97
C LEU A 74 -12.15 -3.16 -7.74
N CYS A 75 -13.02 -3.98 -7.14
CA CYS A 75 -13.56 -5.15 -7.83
C CYS A 75 -14.48 -4.73 -8.97
N ARG A 76 -14.39 -5.44 -10.10
CA ARG A 76 -15.30 -5.24 -11.23
C ARG A 76 -16.73 -5.51 -10.78
N LYS A 77 -17.66 -4.60 -11.12
CA LYS A 77 -19.08 -4.71 -10.77
C LYS A 77 -19.80 -5.75 -11.63
N ASP A 78 -19.51 -5.76 -12.93
CA ASP A 78 -20.24 -6.55 -13.93
C ASP A 78 -19.33 -7.52 -14.70
N GLY A 79 -19.94 -8.45 -15.44
CA GLY A 79 -19.21 -9.44 -16.24
C GLY A 79 -18.56 -10.56 -15.41
N GLN A 80 -17.84 -11.46 -16.08
CA GLN A 80 -17.14 -12.58 -15.46
C GLN A 80 -15.66 -12.23 -15.21
N TYR A 81 -15.13 -12.69 -14.09
CA TYR A 81 -13.71 -12.60 -13.74
C TYR A 81 -13.35 -13.71 -12.74
N LEU A 82 -12.06 -14.07 -12.69
CA LEU A 82 -11.57 -15.09 -11.78
C LEU A 82 -11.82 -14.68 -10.33
N GLY A 83 -12.46 -15.56 -9.55
CA GLY A 83 -12.77 -15.30 -8.14
C GLY A 83 -14.05 -14.50 -7.88
N LYS A 84 -14.85 -14.15 -8.91
CA LYS A 84 -16.12 -13.40 -8.73
C LYS A 84 -17.05 -14.03 -7.70
N GLN A 85 -17.30 -15.34 -7.79
CA GLN A 85 -18.21 -16.04 -6.87
C GLN A 85 -17.72 -15.96 -5.41
N VAL A 86 -16.40 -16.04 -5.19
CA VAL A 86 -15.80 -15.94 -3.86
C VAL A 86 -15.99 -14.53 -3.30
N VAL A 87 -15.77 -13.50 -4.12
CA VAL A 87 -15.95 -12.10 -3.73
C VAL A 87 -17.41 -11.79 -3.42
N GLU A 88 -18.36 -12.22 -4.26
CA GLU A 88 -19.79 -12.00 -4.01
C GLU A 88 -20.28 -12.72 -2.77
N ARG A 89 -19.84 -13.96 -2.55
CA ARG A 89 -20.14 -14.70 -1.32
C ARG A 89 -19.63 -13.99 -0.08
N ALA A 90 -18.39 -13.52 -0.09
CA ALA A 90 -17.81 -12.78 1.04
C ALA A 90 -18.54 -11.45 1.33
N LYS A 91 -19.11 -10.79 0.31
CA LYS A 91 -19.95 -9.59 0.52
C LYS A 91 -21.29 -9.94 1.17
N GLN A 92 -21.88 -11.07 0.81
CA GLN A 92 -23.21 -11.49 1.30
C GLN A 92 -23.15 -12.10 2.70
N GLU A 93 -22.18 -12.99 2.93
CA GLU A 93 -22.03 -13.72 4.20
C GLU A 93 -21.22 -12.95 5.24
N GLY A 94 -20.47 -11.93 4.82
CA GLY A 94 -19.48 -11.23 5.65
C GLY A 94 -18.13 -11.96 5.70
N VAL A 95 -17.18 -11.37 6.43
CA VAL A 95 -15.81 -11.89 6.56
C VAL A 95 -15.42 -12.06 8.03
N LYS A 96 -14.49 -12.97 8.30
CA LYS A 96 -14.02 -13.28 9.66
C LYS A 96 -12.86 -12.39 10.12
N LYS A 97 -12.17 -11.74 9.19
CA LYS A 97 -11.06 -10.82 9.45
C LYS A 97 -11.21 -9.56 8.61
N HIS A 98 -10.75 -8.44 9.13
CA HIS A 98 -10.66 -7.18 8.41
C HIS A 98 -9.26 -6.59 8.58
N ARG A 99 -8.71 -6.02 7.50
CA ARG A 99 -7.53 -5.17 7.62
C ARG A 99 -7.94 -3.83 8.21
N VAL A 100 -7.25 -3.42 9.27
CA VAL A 100 -7.45 -2.15 9.96
C VAL A 100 -6.12 -1.42 10.09
N PHE A 101 -6.20 -0.12 10.37
CA PHE A 101 -5.04 0.73 10.64
C PHE A 101 -4.95 1.02 12.14
N PHE A 102 -3.73 1.00 12.66
CA PHE A 102 -3.45 1.38 14.03
C PHE A 102 -2.58 2.63 14.05
N THR A 103 -2.77 3.45 15.07
CA THR A 103 -1.88 4.56 15.39
C THR A 103 -1.54 4.45 16.87
N LEU A 104 -0.25 4.38 17.17
CA LEU A 104 0.23 4.31 18.54
C LEU A 104 0.50 5.72 19.08
N GLN A 105 0.30 5.88 20.40
CA GLN A 105 0.76 7.08 21.10
C GLN A 105 2.28 7.04 21.32
N ASP A 106 2.82 5.85 21.54
CA ASP A 106 4.25 5.65 21.76
C ASP A 106 5.04 5.68 20.45
N ARG A 107 6.27 6.21 20.52
CA ARG A 107 7.22 6.25 19.39
C ARG A 107 8.05 4.97 19.36
N VAL A 108 7.40 3.86 19.05
CA VAL A 108 8.04 2.55 18.91
C VAL A 108 8.01 2.12 17.45
N PRO A 109 9.14 1.73 16.86
CA PRO A 109 9.14 1.21 15.50
C PRO A 109 8.47 -0.16 15.48
N LEU A 110 7.46 -0.32 14.63
CA LEU A 110 6.88 -1.60 14.27
C LEU A 110 7.25 -1.91 12.82
N TYR A 111 7.52 -3.18 12.54
CA TYR A 111 8.02 -3.63 11.25
C TYR A 111 7.11 -4.67 10.58
N GLY A 112 6.18 -5.26 11.34
CA GLY A 112 5.28 -6.31 10.87
C GLY A 112 5.47 -7.61 11.65
N TYR A 113 4.42 -8.43 11.64
CA TYR A 113 4.25 -9.69 12.38
C TYR A 113 4.15 -9.58 13.90
N GLU A 114 4.16 -8.38 14.47
CA GLU A 114 3.86 -8.19 15.89
C GLU A 114 2.42 -8.65 16.19
N THR A 115 2.25 -9.40 17.28
CA THR A 115 0.95 -9.94 17.67
C THR A 115 0.03 -8.84 18.19
N ILE A 116 -1.22 -8.86 17.71
CA ILE A 116 -2.28 -7.99 18.20
C ILE A 116 -3.06 -8.75 19.27
N TRP A 117 -3.07 -8.20 20.47
CA TRP A 117 -3.82 -8.73 21.61
C TRP A 117 -5.05 -7.86 21.89
N ARG A 118 -6.13 -8.52 22.30
CA ARG A 118 -7.33 -7.88 22.81
C ARG A 118 -7.92 -8.80 23.88
N ASP A 119 -8.22 -8.24 25.05
CA ASP A 119 -8.87 -8.97 26.16
C ASP A 119 -8.13 -10.29 26.52
N ASP A 120 -6.79 -10.23 26.59
CA ASP A 120 -5.89 -11.38 26.82
C ASP A 120 -5.94 -12.50 25.75
N GLU A 121 -6.55 -12.23 24.59
CA GLU A 121 -6.58 -13.14 23.45
C GLU A 121 -5.80 -12.58 22.25
N THR A 122 -5.14 -13.46 21.51
CA THR A 122 -4.52 -13.11 20.23
C THR A 122 -5.59 -12.97 19.16
N VAL A 123 -5.70 -11.79 18.57
CA VAL A 123 -6.73 -11.47 17.55
C VAL A 123 -6.14 -11.19 16.16
N GLY A 124 -4.82 -11.18 16.03
CA GLY A 124 -4.17 -11.02 14.74
C GLY A 124 -2.69 -10.67 14.85
N PHE A 125 -2.16 -10.10 13.77
CA PHE A 125 -0.79 -9.63 13.70
C PHE A 125 -0.70 -8.41 12.78
N LEU A 126 0.28 -7.55 13.02
CA LEU A 126 0.55 -6.39 12.18
C LEU A 126 1.07 -6.84 10.80
N ARG A 127 0.61 -6.20 9.73
CA ARG A 127 1.12 -6.46 8.37
C ARG A 127 2.37 -5.64 8.06
N ARG A 128 2.29 -4.34 8.29
CA ARG A 128 3.31 -3.34 8.01
C ARG A 128 3.16 -2.20 9.02
N GLY A 129 4.29 -1.71 9.53
CA GLY A 129 4.39 -0.55 10.41
C GLY A 129 5.21 0.56 9.77
#